data_AF-A0A060CQD6-F1
#
_entry.id   AF-A0A060CQD6-F1
#
_cell.length_a   1.000
_cell.length_b   1.000
_cell.length_c   1.000
_cell.angle_alpha   90.00
_cell.angle_beta   90.00
_cell.angle_gamma   90.00
#
_symmetry.space_group_name_H-M   'P 1'
#
loop_
_entity.id
_entity.type
_entity.pdbx_description
1 polymer ?
#
loop_
_entity_poly.entity_id
_entity_poly.type
_entity_poly.pdbx_seq_one_letter_code
_entity_poly.pdbx_strand_id
1 'polypeptide(L)'
;MPSLTAAQAILESGWGTSTLASNYHNLFGIKAGSSWTGDTVTLKTKEYYNGSYHTVNAKFRKYDNDNESIEDHAELLANSSRYSNLVGETDADTAAKLIYEDGYATDTSYTSKLESIIDE
;
A
#
# COMPACT_ATOMS: atom_id res chain seq x y z
N MET A 1 -10.66 3.14 10.10
CA MET A 1 -9.48 2.46 9.52
C MET A 1 -9.77 1.20 8.67
N PRO A 2 -10.59 0.21 9.07
CA PRO A 2 -10.73 -1.03 8.28
C PRO A 2 -11.14 -0.82 6.82
N SER A 3 -12.04 0.13 6.54
CA SER A 3 -12.43 0.53 5.18
C SER A 3 -11.27 1.11 4.37
N LEU A 4 -10.46 1.98 4.98
CA LEU A 4 -9.27 2.56 4.34
C LEU A 4 -8.29 1.47 3.93
N THR A 5 -7.89 0.58 4.84
CA THR A 5 -6.94 -0.49 4.54
C THR A 5 -7.48 -1.43 3.46
N ALA A 6 -8.77 -1.77 3.49
CA ALA A 6 -9.40 -2.58 2.44
C ALA A 6 -9.40 -1.87 1.07
N ALA A 7 -9.75 -0.59 1.03
CA ALA A 7 -9.74 0.20 -0.20
C ALA A 7 -8.34 0.35 -0.79
N GLN A 8 -7.33 0.57 0.07
CA GLN A 8 -5.93 0.57 -0.33
C GLN A 8 -5.51 -0.80 -0.86
N ALA A 9 -5.88 -1.89 -0.19
CA ALA A 9 -5.56 -3.23 -0.67
C ALA A 9 -6.15 -3.47 -2.06
N ILE A 10 -7.42 -3.10 -2.29
CA ILE A 10 -8.09 -3.23 -3.60
C ILE A 10 -7.37 -2.38 -4.66
N LEU A 11 -7.10 -1.11 -4.36
CA LEU A 11 -6.48 -0.18 -5.30
C LEU A 11 -5.06 -0.61 -5.68
N GLU A 12 -4.22 -0.89 -4.68
CA GLU A 12 -2.80 -1.22 -4.85
C GLU A 12 -2.59 -2.60 -5.49
N SER A 13 -3.46 -3.56 -5.18
CA SER A 13 -3.40 -4.91 -5.75
C SER A 13 -4.04 -5.01 -7.14
N GLY A 14 -4.73 -3.96 -7.61
CA GLY A 14 -5.55 -4.02 -8.81
C GLY A 14 -6.65 -5.09 -8.68
N TRP A 15 -7.45 -5.02 -7.61
CA TRP A 15 -8.47 -6.01 -7.26
C TRP A 15 -7.92 -7.42 -7.05
N GLY A 16 -6.74 -7.53 -6.44
CA GLY A 16 -6.05 -8.79 -6.16
C GLY A 16 -5.35 -9.42 -7.37
N THR A 17 -5.48 -8.83 -8.56
CA THR A 17 -5.02 -9.44 -9.80
C THR A 17 -3.54 -9.18 -10.12
N SER A 18 -2.88 -8.25 -9.42
CA SER A 18 -1.47 -8.01 -9.62
C SER A 18 -0.65 -9.27 -9.33
N THR A 19 0.48 -9.43 -10.02
CA THR A 19 1.40 -10.57 -9.78
C THR A 19 1.89 -10.61 -8.33
N LEU A 20 2.07 -9.44 -7.69
CA LEU A 20 2.49 -9.35 -6.29
C LEU A 20 1.41 -9.85 -5.33
N ALA A 21 0.17 -9.44 -5.53
CA ALA A 21 -0.96 -9.89 -4.73
C ALA A 21 -1.25 -11.38 -4.96
N SER A 22 -1.50 -11.77 -6.21
CA SER A 22 -1.97 -13.11 -6.55
C SER A 22 -0.98 -14.25 -6.26
N ASN A 23 0.33 -14.03 -6.40
CA ASN A 23 1.34 -15.09 -6.25
C ASN A 23 2.19 -14.98 -4.98
N TYR A 24 2.24 -13.80 -4.36
CA TYR A 24 3.16 -13.52 -3.24
C TYR A 24 2.47 -12.87 -2.05
N HIS A 25 1.13 -12.79 -2.09
CA HIS A 25 0.28 -12.23 -1.05
C HIS A 25 0.62 -10.79 -0.65
N ASN A 26 1.34 -10.04 -1.50
CA ASN A 26 1.73 -8.66 -1.23
C ASN A 26 0.73 -7.69 -1.84
N LEU A 27 -0.33 -7.38 -1.08
CA LEU A 27 -1.47 -6.57 -1.53
C LEU A 27 -1.10 -5.10 -1.79
N PHE A 28 -0.11 -4.58 -1.05
CA PHE A 28 0.24 -3.15 -1.05
C PHE A 28 1.55 -2.85 -1.79
N GLY A 29 2.14 -3.84 -2.47
CA GLY A 29 3.39 -3.67 -3.21
C GLY A 29 4.60 -3.26 -2.35
N ILE A 30 4.62 -3.66 -1.07
CA ILE A 30 5.64 -3.21 -0.12
C ILE A 30 7.01 -3.77 -0.50
N LYS A 31 7.98 -2.86 -0.68
CA LYS A 31 9.38 -3.21 -0.94
C LYS A 31 10.05 -3.79 0.31
N ALA A 32 10.95 -4.75 0.12
CA ALA A 32 11.78 -5.29 1.18
C ALA A 32 12.95 -4.33 1.45
N GLY A 33 12.79 -3.46 2.46
CA GLY A 33 13.84 -2.58 2.96
C GLY A 33 14.88 -3.32 3.81
N SER A 34 15.87 -2.61 4.32
CA SER A 34 16.96 -3.18 5.14
C SER A 34 16.50 -3.79 6.47
N SER A 35 15.36 -3.33 7.00
CA SER A 35 14.76 -3.86 8.23
C SER A 35 13.92 -5.12 8.01
N TRP A 36 13.61 -5.49 6.76
CA TRP A 36 12.80 -6.66 6.46
C TRP A 36 13.64 -7.94 6.53
N THR A 37 13.24 -8.86 7.40
CA THR A 37 13.91 -10.15 7.63
C THR A 37 13.14 -11.35 7.08
N GLY A 38 11.89 -11.15 6.65
CA GLY A 38 11.04 -12.19 6.11
C GLY A 38 11.35 -12.55 4.65
N ASP A 39 10.45 -13.37 4.10
CA ASP A 39 10.53 -13.86 2.73
C ASP A 39 10.43 -12.73 1.70
N THR A 40 11.03 -12.93 0.53
CA THR A 40 11.09 -11.89 -0.51
C THR A 40 11.02 -12.47 -1.90
N VAL A 41 10.57 -11.62 -2.84
CA VAL A 41 10.62 -11.89 -4.28
C VAL A 41 11.25 -10.72 -5.02
N THR A 42 12.07 -10.99 -6.04
CA THR A 42 12.62 -9.97 -6.92
C THR A 42 11.85 -9.94 -8.24
N LEU A 43 11.26 -8.81 -8.57
CA LEU A 43 10.48 -8.61 -9.80
C LEU A 43 10.94 -7.35 -10.53
N LYS A 44 10.69 -7.31 -11.85
CA LYS A 44 10.84 -6.07 -12.63
C LYS A 44 9.70 -5.13 -12.28
N THR A 45 10.02 -3.87 -12.01
CA THR A 45 9.06 -2.78 -11.79
C THR A 45 9.46 -1.54 -12.59
N LYS A 46 8.51 -0.64 -12.81
CA LYS A 46 8.76 0.67 -13.42
C LYS A 46 8.89 1.70 -12.32
N GLU A 47 10.03 2.38 -12.27
CA GLU A 47 10.27 3.51 -11.36
C GLU A 47 10.38 4.80 -12.14
N TYR A 48 9.80 5.88 -11.63
CA TYR A 48 9.91 7.20 -12.23
C TYR A 48 10.97 8.02 -11.50
N TYR A 49 12.08 8.28 -12.17
CA TYR A 49 13.14 9.17 -11.70
C TYR A 49 13.83 9.82 -12.90
N ASN A 50 14.48 10.97 -12.67
CA ASN A 50 15.12 11.75 -13.74
C ASN A 50 14.20 12.08 -14.94
N GLY A 51 12.89 12.26 -14.68
CA GLY A 51 11.92 12.64 -15.71
C GLY A 51 11.42 11.52 -16.62
N SER A 52 11.82 10.25 -16.39
CA SER A 52 11.40 9.12 -17.21
C SER A 52 11.15 7.84 -16.41
N TYR A 53 10.40 6.90 -16.99
CA TYR A 53 10.20 5.58 -16.41
C TYR A 53 11.36 4.65 -16.76
N HIS A 54 11.94 4.03 -15.73
CA HIS A 54 13.00 3.03 -15.85
C HIS A 54 12.50 1.67 -15.36
N THR A 55 12.81 0.61 -16.10
CA THR A 55 12.54 -0.76 -15.64
C THR A 55 13.73 -1.24 -14.81
N VAL A 56 13.49 -1.54 -13.55
CA VAL A 56 14.50 -2.00 -12.60
C VAL A 56 14.05 -3.28 -11.91
N ASN A 57 14.99 -4.07 -11.42
CA ASN A 57 14.66 -5.18 -10.51
C ASN A 57 14.52 -4.60 -9.10
N ALA A 58 13.36 -4.79 -8.47
CA ALA A 58 13.11 -4.41 -7.09
C ALA A 58 12.80 -5.65 -6.25
N LYS A 59 13.22 -5.60 -4.99
CA LYS A 59 12.95 -6.64 -3.99
C LYS A 59 11.68 -6.26 -3.23
N PHE A 60 10.70 -7.16 -3.23
CA PHE A 60 9.42 -6.99 -2.54
C PHE A 60 9.32 -7.98 -1.39
N ARG A 61 8.55 -7.59 -0.37
CA ARG A 61 8.15 -8.51 0.69
C ARG A 61 7.26 -9.60 0.07
N LYS A 62 7.39 -10.83 0.56
CA LYS A 62 6.52 -11.95 0.24
C LYS A 62 5.93 -12.45 1.55
N TYR A 63 4.65 -12.77 1.53
CA TYR A 63 3.90 -13.24 2.69
C TYR A 63 3.35 -14.63 2.43
N ASP A 64 3.01 -15.36 3.48
CA ASP A 64 2.43 -16.70 3.36
C ASP A 64 0.92 -16.64 3.05
N ASN A 65 0.27 -15.52 3.37
CA ASN A 65 -1.15 -15.28 3.13
C ASN A 65 -1.48 -13.77 3.16
N ASP A 66 -2.68 -13.42 2.69
CA ASP A 66 -3.13 -12.02 2.60
C ASP A 66 -3.22 -11.32 3.97
N ASN A 67 -3.50 -12.07 5.05
CA ASN A 67 -3.62 -11.52 6.39
C ASN A 67 -2.28 -10.95 6.90
N GLU A 68 -1.17 -11.64 6.64
CA GLU A 68 0.17 -11.13 6.97
C GLU A 68 0.50 -9.82 6.23
N SER A 69 0.06 -9.66 4.98
CA SER A 69 0.24 -8.40 4.26
C SER A 69 -0.60 -7.27 4.82
N ILE A 70 -1.80 -7.57 5.32
CA ILE A 70 -2.68 -6.59 5.98
C ILE A 70 -2.10 -6.19 7.34
N GLU A 71 -1.61 -7.14 8.12
CA GLU A 71 -0.96 -6.89 9.41
C GLU A 71 0.29 -6.03 9.26
N ASP A 72 1.17 -6.37 8.32
CA ASP A 72 2.39 -5.60 8.04
C ASP A 72 2.10 -4.16 7.56
N HIS A 73 1.04 -3.97 6.77
CA HIS A 73 0.58 -2.65 6.37
C HIS A 73 -0.01 -1.86 7.56
N ALA A 74 -0.82 -2.52 8.39
CA ALA A 74 -1.37 -1.89 9.59
C ALA A 74 -0.27 -1.46 10.57
N GLU A 75 0.77 -2.28 10.75
CA GLU A 75 1.94 -1.92 11.55
C GLU A 75 2.69 -0.72 10.97
N LEU A 76 2.83 -0.65 9.64
CA LEU A 76 3.44 0.51 8.97
C LEU A 76 2.67 1.80 9.25
N LEU A 77 1.33 1.77 9.18
CA LEU A 77 0.49 2.92 9.49
C LEU A 77 0.55 3.28 10.98
N ALA A 78 0.46 2.28 11.87
CA ALA A 78 0.42 2.50 13.31
C ALA A 78 1.74 3.01 13.90
N ASN A 79 2.89 2.54 13.37
CA ASN A 79 4.21 2.87 13.94
C ASN A 79 4.87 4.09 13.28
N SER A 80 4.33 4.59 12.17
CA SER A 80 4.87 5.76 11.48
C SER A 80 4.30 7.04 12.06
N SER A 81 5.15 7.92 12.60
CA SER A 81 4.71 9.23 13.12
C SER A 81 3.99 10.07 12.06
N ARG A 82 4.31 9.83 10.78
CA ARG A 82 3.65 10.43 9.61
C ARG A 82 2.15 10.20 9.58
N TYR A 83 1.68 9.03 10.03
CA TYR A 83 0.28 8.59 9.93
C TYR A 83 -0.41 8.55 11.30
N SER A 84 0.16 9.23 12.30
CA SER A 84 -0.32 9.17 13.69
C SER A 84 -1.73 9.75 13.88
N ASN A 85 -2.14 10.67 13.02
CA ASN A 85 -3.49 11.22 12.90
C ASN A 85 -4.54 10.22 12.40
N LEU A 86 -4.15 9.11 11.76
CA LEU A 86 -5.06 8.05 11.32
C LEU A 86 -5.46 7.10 12.47
N VAL A 87 -4.65 7.04 13.53
CA VAL A 87 -4.88 6.13 14.66
C VAL A 87 -6.11 6.57 15.44
N GLY A 88 -7.16 5.75 15.38
CA GLY A 88 -8.45 6.05 16.00
C GLY A 88 -9.43 6.80 15.10
N GLU A 89 -9.04 7.15 13.86
CA GLU A 89 -9.96 7.74 12.89
C GLU A 89 -10.98 6.70 12.40
N THR A 90 -12.25 7.06 12.54
CA THR A 90 -13.42 6.23 12.23
C THR A 90 -14.14 6.69 10.97
N ASP A 91 -14.00 7.95 10.59
CA ASP A 91 -14.57 8.51 9.37
C ASP A 91 -13.69 8.16 8.16
N ALA A 92 -14.29 7.48 7.18
CA ALA A 92 -13.55 6.92 6.06
C ALA A 92 -13.05 8.00 5.09
N ASP A 93 -13.87 9.02 4.82
CA ASP A 93 -13.53 10.15 3.95
C ASP A 93 -12.40 10.98 4.55
N THR A 94 -12.47 11.26 5.84
CA THR A 94 -11.42 11.95 6.58
C THR A 94 -10.13 11.14 6.54
N ALA A 95 -10.20 9.82 6.78
CA ALA A 95 -9.02 8.96 6.72
C ALA A 95 -8.38 8.94 5.31
N ALA A 96 -9.18 8.92 4.24
CA ALA A 96 -8.72 8.96 2.85
C ALA A 96 -8.03 10.29 2.48
N LYS A 97 -8.49 11.41 3.06
CA LYS A 97 -7.86 12.73 2.89
C LYS A 97 -6.55 12.81 3.66
N LEU A 98 -6.57 12.46 4.95
CA LEU A 98 -5.40 12.52 5.82
C LEU A 98 -4.24 11.68 5.27
N ILE A 99 -4.48 10.43 4.87
CA ILE A 99 -3.41 9.57 4.36
C ILE A 99 -2.75 10.12 3.08
N TYR A 100 -3.51 10.84 2.25
CA TYR A 100 -2.98 11.52 1.07
C TYR A 100 -2.17 12.77 1.46
N GLU A 101 -2.70 13.61 2.36
CA GLU A 101 -2.01 14.79 2.89
C GLU A 101 -0.69 14.43 3.59
N ASP A 102 -0.66 13.28 4.26
CA ASP A 102 0.52 12.71 4.90
C ASP A 102 1.54 12.14 3.89
N GLY A 103 1.20 12.12 2.60
CA GLY A 103 2.10 11.77 1.51
C GLY A 103 2.23 10.27 1.26
N TYR A 104 1.18 9.48 1.48
CA TYR A 104 1.15 8.07 1.10
C TYR A 104 1.27 7.87 -0.41
N ALA A 105 0.61 8.73 -1.20
CA ALA A 105 0.63 8.69 -2.66
C ALA A 105 0.87 10.09 -3.24
N THR A 106 1.45 10.15 -4.44
CA THR A 106 1.66 11.41 -5.18
C THR A 106 0.60 11.66 -6.26
N ASP A 107 -0.24 10.67 -6.54
CA ASP A 107 -1.33 10.80 -7.50
C ASP A 107 -2.44 11.67 -6.89
N THR A 108 -2.72 12.82 -7.50
CA THR A 108 -3.74 13.77 -7.02
C THR A 108 -5.16 13.21 -7.06
N SER A 109 -5.38 12.10 -7.78
CA SER A 109 -6.66 11.38 -7.81
C SER A 109 -6.76 10.26 -6.75
N TYR A 110 -5.74 10.09 -5.90
CA TYR A 110 -5.68 8.99 -4.96
C TYR A 110 -6.84 9.00 -3.94
N THR A 111 -7.12 10.15 -3.33
CA THR A 111 -8.24 10.27 -2.37
C THR A 111 -9.58 9.90 -3.01
N SER A 112 -9.90 10.43 -4.19
CA SER A 112 -11.17 10.12 -4.85
C SER A 112 -11.27 8.68 -5.33
N LYS A 113 -10.15 8.04 -5.67
CA LYS A 113 -10.11 6.59 -5.95
C LYS A 113 -10.43 5.77 -4.70
N LEU A 114 -9.90 6.15 -3.54
CA LEU A 114 -10.20 5.47 -2.28
C LEU A 114 -11.67 5.66 -1.88
N GLU A 115 -12.17 6.89 -1.90
CA GLU A 115 -13.58 7.20 -1.62
C GLU A 115 -14.52 6.37 -2.52
N SER A 116 -14.24 6.32 -3.83
CA SER A 116 -15.02 5.52 -4.78
C SER A 116 -15.02 4.01 -4.49
N ILE A 117 -13.94 3.47 -3.90
CA ILE A 117 -13.88 2.04 -3.53
C ILE A 117 -14.58 1.79 -2.20
N ILE A 118 -14.56 2.76 -1.29
CA ILE A 118 -15.20 2.68 0.03
C ILE A 118 -16.72 2.70 -0.10
N ASP A 119 -17.24 3.46 -1.08
CA ASP A 119 -18.67 3.66 -1.31
C ASP A 119 -19.33 2.60 -2.21
N GLU A 120 -18.57 1.62 -2.72
CA GLU A 120 -19.07 0.51 -3.56
C GLU A 120 -19.89 -0.52 -2.75
#